data_AF-A0A6N6KLS7-F1
#
_entry.id   AF-A0A6N6KLS7-F1
#
_cell.length_a   1.000
_cell.length_b   1.000
_cell.length_c   1.000
_cell.angle_alpha   90.00
_cell.angle_beta   90.00
_cell.angle_gamma   90.00
#
_symmetry.space_group_name_H-M   'P 1'
#
loop_
_entity.id
_entity.type
_entity.pdbx_description
1 polymer ?
#
loop_
_entity_poly.entity_id
_entity_poly.type
_entity_poly.pdbx_seq_one_letter_code
_entity_poly.pdbx_strand_id
1 'polypeptide(L)' 'PYLEGLRFCELAETYNLYCVRSQDVLPKADRPVERLLMEFKREKPEKCIKESQLIIQKGGANDWTEDFIKLTGDFYLKG' A
#
# COMPACT_ATOMS: atom_id res chain seq x y z
N PRO A 1 9.30 -0.18 4.68
CA PRO A 1 9.76 -1.49 4.16
C PRO A 1 9.23 -1.76 2.74
N TYR A 2 9.93 -1.27 1.71
CA TYR A 2 9.60 -1.51 0.31
C TYR A 2 10.18 -2.85 -0.18
N LEU A 3 11.49 -3.06 -0.01
CA LEU A 3 12.18 -4.28 -0.44
C LEU A 3 11.66 -5.52 0.28
N GLU A 4 11.35 -5.41 1.58
CA GLU A 4 10.77 -6.50 2.35
C GLU A 4 9.38 -6.86 1.84
N GLY A 5 8.59 -5.89 1.36
CA GLY A 5 7.28 -6.15 0.78
C GLY A 5 7.37 -6.93 -0.54
N LEU A 6 8.35 -6.58 -1.41
CA LEU A 6 8.60 -7.33 -2.64
C LEU A 6 9.04 -8.77 -2.35
N ARG A 7 9.99 -8.96 -1.43
CA ARG A 7 10.42 -10.29 -0.99
C ARG A 7 9.29 -11.10 -0.35
N PHE A 8 8.39 -10.43 0.37
CA PHE A 8 7.22 -11.08 0.94
C PHE A 8 6.27 -11.59 -0.13
N CYS A 9 6.06 -10.85 -1.23
CA CYS A 9 5.27 -11.36 -2.37
C CYS A 9 5.88 -12.65 -2.94
N GLU A 10 7.19 -12.65 -3.21
CA GLU A 10 7.90 -13.84 -3.71
C GLU A 10 7.75 -15.03 -2.76
N LEU A 11 7.91 -14.80 -1.45
CA LEU A 11 7.75 -15.85 -0.44
C LEU A 11 6.31 -16.35 -0.37
N ALA A 12 5.31 -15.46 -0.34
CA ALA A 12 3.90 -15.81 -0.20
C ALA A 12 3.41 -16.70 -1.34
N GLU A 13 3.90 -16.48 -2.57
CA GLU A 13 3.57 -17.33 -3.72
C GLU A 13 3.96 -18.80 -3.50
N THR A 14 5.06 -19.07 -2.80
CA THR A 14 5.47 -20.45 -2.44
C THR A 14 4.48 -21.17 -1.52
N TYR A 15 3.58 -20.41 -0.88
CA TYR A 15 2.51 -20.90 -0.01
C TYR A 15 1.12 -20.85 -0.67
N ASN A 16 1.04 -20.70 -2.00
CA ASN A 16 -0.21 -20.49 -2.75
C ASN A 16 -1.00 -19.27 -2.23
N LEU A 17 -0.29 -18.20 -1.88
CA LEU A 17 -0.85 -16.94 -1.46
C LEU A 17 -0.32 -15.83 -2.37
N TYR A 18 -1.16 -15.38 -3.30
CA TYR A 18 -0.77 -14.52 -4.42
C TYR A 18 -1.15 -13.08 -4.16
N CYS A 19 -0.23 -12.15 -4.39
CA CYS A 19 -0.53 -10.71 -4.36
C CYS A 19 -1.41 -10.35 -5.56
N VAL A 20 -2.68 -10.04 -5.30
CA VAL A 20 -3.66 -9.71 -6.36
C VAL A 20 -3.74 -8.21 -6.63
N ARG A 21 -3.33 -7.40 -5.65
CA ARG A 21 -3.35 -5.95 -5.74
C ARG A 21 -2.26 -5.34 -4.89
N SER A 22 -1.61 -4.30 -5.41
CA SER A 22 -0.62 -3.52 -4.68
C SER A 22 -0.73 -2.03 -4.95
N GLN A 23 -0.34 -1.24 -3.96
CA GLN A 23 -0.30 0.21 -4.03
C GLN A 23 1.01 0.71 -3.38
N ASP A 24 1.73 1.58 -4.09
CA ASP A 24 2.91 2.24 -3.54
C ASP A 24 2.48 3.36 -2.61
N VAL A 25 3.11 3.43 -1.43
CA VAL A 25 2.84 4.48 -0.45
C VAL A 25 4.08 5.36 -0.29
N LEU A 26 3.90 6.64 -0.56
CA LEU A 26 4.93 7.66 -0.47
C LEU A 26 4.60 8.59 0.71
N PRO A 27 5.59 9.01 1.51
CA PRO A 27 5.34 9.98 2.57
C PRO A 27 4.93 11.34 1.98
N LYS A 28 5.52 11.73 0.85
CA LYS A 28 5.23 12.93 0.04
C LYS A 28 5.47 12.63 -1.44
N ALA A 29 4.88 13.42 -2.34
CA ALA A 29 4.94 13.19 -3.78
C ALA A 29 6.37 13.16 -4.36
N ASP A 30 7.30 13.90 -3.77
CA ASP A 30 8.70 14.03 -4.19
C ASP A 30 9.65 13.04 -3.49
N ARG A 31 9.10 12.11 -2.70
CA ARG A 31 9.88 11.17 -1.89
C ARG A 31 9.77 9.75 -2.44
N PRO A 32 10.78 8.90 -2.20
CA PRO A 32 10.72 7.52 -2.63
C PRO A 32 9.59 6.75 -1.92
N VAL A 33 9.21 5.61 -2.51
CA VAL A 33 8.27 4.67 -1.91
C VAL A 33 8.84 4.13 -0.61
N GLU A 34 8.09 4.26 0.49
CA GLU A 34 8.51 3.74 1.80
C GLU A 34 7.77 2.47 2.17
N ARG A 35 6.55 2.27 1.67
CA ARG A 35 5.70 1.11 1.99
C ARG A 35 4.92 0.61 0.77
N LEU A 36 4.49 -0.64 0.86
CA LEU A 36 3.55 -1.26 -0.05
C LEU A 36 2.29 -1.62 0.72
N LEU A 37 1.12 -1.21 0.24
CA LEU A 37 -0.15 -1.82 0.61
C LEU A 37 -0.41 -2.96 -0.36
N MET A 38 -0.79 -4.13 0.15
CA MET A 38 -0.90 -5.34 -0.65
C MET A 38 -2.10 -6.16 -0.20
N GLU A 39 -2.83 -6.71 -1.17
CA GLU A 39 -3.92 -7.65 -0.97
C GLU A 39 -3.52 -9.01 -1.51
N PHE A 40 -3.76 -10.06 -0.71
CA PHE A 40 -3.42 -11.42 -1.07
C PHE A 40 -4.66 -12.31 -1.15
N LYS A 41 -4.68 -13.25 -2.10
CA LYS A 41 -5.70 -14.29 -2.24
C LYS A 41 -5.06 -15.64 -2.53
N ARG A 42 -5.81 -16.72 -2.29
CA ARG A 42 -5.38 -18.08 -2.64
C ARG A 42 -5.62 -18.43 -4.11
N GLU A 43 -6.53 -17.71 -4.75
CA GLU A 43 -6.73 -17.79 -6.19
C GLU A 43 -5.60 -17.03 -6.89
N LYS A 44 -4.93 -17.69 -7.85
CA LYS A 44 -3.85 -17.09 -8.59
C LYS A 44 -4.41 -16.12 -9.64
N PRO A 45 -4.09 -14.81 -9.57
CA PRO A 45 -4.53 -13.86 -10.58
C PRO A 45 -3.71 -14.05 -11.87
N GLU A 46 -4.25 -13.59 -13.01
CA GLU A 46 -3.46 -13.47 -14.24
C GLU A 46 -2.34 -12.43 -14.08
N LYS A 47 -2.63 -11.33 -13.38
CA LYS A 47 -1.68 -10.26 -13.03
C LYS A 47 -2.07 -9.58 -11.73
N CYS A 48 -1.08 -9.08 -11.00
CA CYS A 48 -1.32 -8.19 -9.86
C CYS A 48 -1.80 -6.82 -10.38
N ILE A 49 -2.87 -6.29 -9.79
CA ILE A 49 -3.37 -4.95 -10.06
C ILE A 49 -2.45 -3.94 -9.36
N LYS A 50 -1.88 -3.01 -10.13
CA LYS A 50 -1.12 -1.88 -9.56
C LYS A 50 -2.02 -0.64 -9.50
N GLU A 51 -2.33 -0.20 -8.30
CA GLU A 51 -3.09 1.04 -8.09
C GLU A 51 -2.18 2.28 -8.18
N SER A 52 -2.81 3.45 -8.35
CA SER A 52 -2.12 4.73 -8.28
C SER A 52 -1.50 4.92 -6.89
N GLN A 53 -0.41 5.69 -6.83
CA GLN A 53 0.30 5.97 -5.59
C GLN A 53 -0.60 6.58 -4.52
N LEU A 54 -0.42 6.14 -3.27
CA LEU A 54 -0.97 6.81 -2.10
C LEU A 54 0.09 7.76 -1.53
N ILE A 55 -0.16 9.05 -1.61
CA ILE A 55 0.69 10.07 -0.99
C ILE A 55 0.13 10.36 0.40
N ILE A 56 0.95 10.32 1.45
CA ILE A 56 0.47 10.52 2.82
C ILE A 56 0.29 12.01 3.13
N GLN A 57 1.28 12.86 2.85
CA GLN A 57 1.25 14.30 3.15
C GLN A 57 1.34 15.16 1.90
N LYS A 58 0.61 16.27 1.88
CA LYS A 58 0.67 17.30 0.83
C LYS A 58 1.96 18.12 0.94
N GLY A 59 2.38 18.44 2.16
CA GLY A 59 3.59 19.22 2.39
C GLY A 59 4.06 19.23 3.84
N GLY A 60 3.37 19.97 4.71
CA GLY A 60 3.76 20.17 6.10
C GLY A 60 3.48 18.99 7.03
N ALA A 61 3.97 19.06 8.27
CA ALA A 61 3.56 18.12 9.30
C ALA A 61 2.05 18.23 9.55
N ASN A 62 1.37 17.09 9.68
CA ASN A 62 -0.08 16.98 9.86
C ASN A 62 -0.93 17.51 8.69
N ASP A 63 -0.32 17.76 7.53
CA ASP A 63 -1.01 18.15 6.30
C ASP A 63 -1.26 16.91 5.42
N TRP A 64 -2.27 16.13 5.80
CA TRP A 64 -2.59 14.84 5.18
C TRP A 64 -3.34 15.01 3.85
N THR A 65 -3.14 14.07 2.93
CA THR A 65 -3.93 14.02 1.69
C THR A 65 -5.35 13.53 1.95
N GLU A 66 -6.28 13.90 1.07
CA GLU A 66 -7.68 13.44 1.16
C GLU A 66 -7.80 11.92 0.99
N ASP A 67 -7.01 11.33 0.10
CA ASP A 67 -6.97 9.87 -0.09
C ASP A 67 -6.51 9.16 1.18
N PHE A 68 -5.48 9.68 1.85
CA PHE A 68 -5.00 9.10 3.11
C PHE A 68 -6.03 9.27 4.24
N ILE A 69 -6.66 10.44 4.35
CA ILE A 69 -7.74 10.67 5.33
C ILE A 69 -8.90 9.71 5.08
N LYS A 70 -9.36 9.56 3.84
CA LYS A 70 -10.47 8.66 3.49
C LYS A 70 -10.14 7.21 3.80
N LEU A 71 -8.92 6.77 3.53
CA LEU A 71 -8.48 5.40 3.81
C LEU A 71 -8.40 5.10 5.32
N THR A 72 -7.99 6.08 6.11
CA THR A 72 -7.70 5.88 7.54
C THR A 72 -8.79 6.39 8.48
N GLY A 73 -9.71 7.22 8.00
CA GLY A 73 -10.72 7.92 8.80
C GLY A 73 -11.56 6.98 9.66
N ASP A 74 -12.02 5.87 9.09
CA ASP A 74 -12.83 4.87 9.81
C ASP A 74 -12.09 4.23 11.00
N PHE A 75 -10.75 4.25 11.01
CA PHE A 75 -9.95 3.74 12.12
C PHE A 75 -9.77 4.76 13.25
N TYR A 76 -9.84 6.06 12.95
CA TYR A 76 -9.63 7.14 13.93
C TYR A 76 -10.93 7.70 14.53
N LEU A 77 -12.11 7.30 14.01
CA LEU A 77 -13.42 7.82 14.45
C LEU A 77 -14.08 7.03 15.61
N LYS A 78 -13.37 6.10 16.26
CA LYS A 78 -13.83 5.51 17.52
C LYS A 78 -13.32 6.33 18.70
N GLY A 79 -14.05 7.41 18.99
CA GLY A 79 -14.00 8.17 20.24
C GLY A 79 -15.17 7.80 21.14
#